data_AF-A0A1A0KJX9-F1
#
_entry.id   AF-A0A1A0KJX9-F1
#
_cell.length_a   1.000
_cell.length_b   1.000
_cell.length_c   1.000
_cell.angle_alpha   90.00
_cell.angle_beta   90.00
_cell.angle_gamma   90.00
#
_symmetry.space_group_name_H-M   'P 1'
#
loop_
_entity.id
_entity.type
_entity.pdbx_description
1 polymer ?
#
loop_
_entity_poly.entity_id
_entity_poly.type
_entity_poly.pdbx_seq_one_letter_code
_entity_poly.pdbx_strand_id
1 'polypeptide(L)'
;MADFVQGTARATRWLQITPHDQAVARLADIIHKRGRNENTTLLDSYKSSGIPVPGAVIQERELQIWIDWLVRNGELPAGKFAAKDLYTNKFNPYANGKYPADSGPAGEVVAAK
;
A
#
# COMPACT_ATOMS: atom_id res chain seq x y z
N MET A 1 1.10 2.91 17.18
CA MET A 1 1.56 3.12 15.77
C MET A 1 2.00 1.82 15.09
N ALA A 2 2.88 1.00 15.69
CA ALA A 2 3.43 -0.18 15.04
C ALA A 2 2.37 -1.20 14.57
N ASP A 3 1.37 -1.49 15.41
CA ASP A 3 0.32 -2.46 15.06
C ASP A 3 -0.53 -2.00 13.88
N PHE A 4 -0.86 -0.71 13.84
CA PHE A 4 -1.62 -0.11 12.74
C PHE A 4 -0.86 -0.20 11.41
N VAL A 5 0.44 0.14 11.40
CA VAL A 5 1.28 0.06 10.20
C VAL A 5 1.44 -1.40 9.75
N GLN A 6 1.70 -2.32 10.68
CA GLN A 6 1.78 -3.75 10.36
C GLN A 6 0.46 -4.28 9.81
N GLY A 7 -0.68 -3.95 10.41
CA GLY A 7 -2.01 -4.36 9.94
C GLY A 7 -2.28 -3.85 8.53
N THR A 8 -2.00 -2.57 8.26
CA THR A 8 -2.18 -1.97 6.93
C THR A 8 -1.26 -2.61 5.89
N ALA A 9 0.03 -2.80 6.19
CA ALA A 9 0.98 -3.44 5.29
C ALA A 9 0.56 -4.88 4.93
N ARG A 10 0.05 -5.63 5.91
CA ARG A 10 -0.48 -6.98 5.68
C ARG A 10 -1.74 -6.96 4.83
N ALA A 11 -2.66 -6.04 5.06
CA ALA A 11 -3.86 -5.89 4.24
C ALA A 11 -3.51 -5.53 2.78
N THR A 12 -2.54 -4.62 2.56
CA THR A 12 -2.03 -4.32 1.23
C THR A 12 -1.40 -5.54 0.57
N ARG A 13 -0.58 -6.30 1.31
CA ARG A 13 0.02 -7.52 0.77
C ARG A 13 -1.04 -8.55 0.38
N TRP A 14 -2.07 -8.73 1.22
CA TRP A 14 -3.20 -9.60 0.89
C TRP A 14 -3.86 -9.17 -0.42
N LEU A 15 -4.14 -7.87 -0.61
CA LEU A 15 -4.71 -7.37 -1.88
C LEU A 15 -3.81 -7.61 -3.10
N GLN A 16 -2.48 -7.60 -2.93
CA GLN A 16 -1.53 -7.80 -4.04
C GLN A 16 -1.46 -9.24 -4.52
N ILE A 17 -1.60 -10.22 -3.61
CA ILE A 17 -1.41 -11.63 -3.95
C ILE A 17 -2.74 -12.39 -4.13
N THR A 18 -3.81 -11.91 -3.50
CA THR A 18 -5.13 -12.54 -3.58
C THR A 18 -5.70 -12.39 -4.99
N PRO A 19 -6.39 -13.42 -5.52
CA PRO A 19 -7.16 -13.29 -6.75
C PRO A 19 -8.13 -12.11 -6.72
N HIS A 20 -8.27 -11.42 -7.85
CA HIS A 20 -9.04 -10.18 -7.96
C HIS A 20 -10.51 -10.36 -7.57
N ASP A 21 -11.13 -11.46 -8.01
CA ASP A 21 -12.51 -11.85 -7.69
C ASP A 21 -12.73 -12.01 -6.18
N GLN A 22 -11.79 -12.64 -5.48
CA GLN A 22 -11.85 -12.79 -4.02
C GLN A 22 -11.69 -11.45 -3.30
N ALA A 23 -10.82 -10.56 -3.80
CA ALA A 23 -10.70 -9.21 -3.25
C ALA A 23 -12.00 -8.41 -3.43
N VAL A 24 -12.59 -8.42 -4.63
CA VAL A 24 -13.87 -7.75 -4.92
C VAL A 24 -15.00 -8.32 -4.07
N ALA A 25 -15.11 -9.64 -3.95
CA ALA A 25 -16.11 -10.29 -3.10
C ALA A 25 -15.98 -9.87 -1.63
N ARG A 26 -14.74 -9.74 -1.12
CA ARG A 26 -14.49 -9.25 0.24
C ARG A 26 -14.92 -7.79 0.42
N LEU A 27 -14.67 -6.93 -0.57
CA LEU A 27 -15.14 -5.55 -0.54
C LEU A 27 -16.69 -5.48 -0.51
N ALA A 28 -17.36 -6.28 -1.34
CA ALA A 28 -18.81 -6.36 -1.38
C ALA A 28 -19.42 -6.79 -0.03
N ASP A 29 -18.86 -7.84 0.59
CA ASP A 29 -19.26 -8.32 1.92
C ASP A 29 -19.15 -7.21 2.99
N ILE A 30 -18.06 -6.44 2.98
CA ILE A 30 -17.86 -5.32 3.90
C ILE A 30 -18.92 -4.23 3.67
N ILE A 31 -19.18 -3.85 2.41
CA ILE A 31 -20.17 -2.84 2.07
C ILE A 31 -21.57 -3.25 2.57
N HIS A 32 -22.00 -4.49 2.30
CA HIS A 32 -23.29 -4.99 2.77
C HIS A 32 -23.40 -4.99 4.30
N LYS A 33 -22.34 -5.36 5.01
CA LYS A 33 -22.30 -5.37 6.49
C LYS A 33 -22.36 -3.98 7.11
N ARG A 34 -21.99 -2.92 6.40
CA ARG A 34 -22.06 -1.54 6.93
C ARG A 34 -23.49 -1.02 7.06
N GLY A 35 -24.47 -1.62 6.36
CA GLY A 35 -25.87 -1.21 6.44
C GLY A 35 -26.14 0.21 5.94
N ARG A 36 -25.27 0.74 5.06
CA ARG A 36 -25.41 2.07 4.45
C ARG A 36 -25.97 1.93 3.03
N ASN A 37 -26.58 3.01 2.50
CA ASN A 37 -27.08 3.06 1.12
C ASN A 37 -25.92 3.29 0.12
N GLU A 38 -25.03 2.31 -0.02
CA GLU A 38 -23.86 2.35 -0.91
C GLU A 38 -24.12 1.61 -2.23
N ASN A 39 -23.64 2.16 -3.35
CA ASN A 39 -23.76 1.52 -4.66
C ASN A 39 -22.59 0.54 -4.91
N THR A 40 -22.85 -0.76 -4.96
CA THR A 40 -21.85 -1.80 -5.21
C THR A 40 -21.50 -2.00 -6.68
N THR A 41 -22.23 -1.40 -7.63
CA THR A 41 -21.91 -1.56 -9.07
C THR A 41 -20.54 -0.97 -9.44
N LEU A 42 -20.03 -0.03 -8.64
CA LEU A 42 -18.70 0.55 -8.84
C LEU A 42 -17.55 -0.43 -8.56
N LEU A 43 -17.83 -1.56 -7.87
CA LEU A 43 -16.82 -2.57 -7.59
C LEU A 43 -16.27 -3.22 -8.88
N ASP A 44 -17.04 -3.25 -9.97
CA ASP A 44 -16.61 -3.76 -11.27
C ASP A 44 -15.42 -2.97 -11.87
N SER A 45 -15.28 -1.71 -11.43
CA SER A 45 -14.18 -0.83 -11.84
C SER A 45 -12.92 -0.99 -10.97
N TYR A 46 -12.98 -1.71 -9.85
CA TYR A 46 -11.82 -1.96 -9.02
C TYR A 46 -10.78 -2.80 -9.78
N LYS A 47 -9.52 -2.37 -9.80
CA LYS A 47 -8.42 -3.10 -10.48
C LYS A 47 -7.40 -3.66 -9.51
N SER A 48 -6.95 -2.86 -8.55
CA SER A 48 -5.97 -3.24 -7.54
C SER A 48 -5.88 -2.17 -6.45
N SER A 49 -4.99 -2.36 -5.46
CA SER A 49 -4.62 -1.33 -4.49
C SER A 49 -3.89 -0.14 -5.10
N GLY A 50 -3.41 -0.24 -6.34
CA GLY A 50 -2.55 0.77 -6.97
C GLY A 50 -1.12 0.82 -6.41
N ILE A 51 -0.77 -0.06 -5.46
CA ILE A 51 0.55 -0.10 -4.82
C ILE A 51 1.29 -1.34 -5.31
N PRO A 52 2.40 -1.20 -6.06
CA PRO A 52 3.10 -2.35 -6.64
C PRO A 52 4.12 -2.98 -5.68
N VAL A 53 4.53 -2.27 -4.63
CA VAL A 53 5.61 -2.71 -3.71
C VAL A 53 5.03 -3.58 -2.59
N PRO A 54 5.62 -4.74 -2.26
CA PRO A 54 5.14 -5.59 -1.19
C PRO A 54 4.83 -4.84 0.10
N GLY A 55 3.60 -4.95 0.57
CA GLY A 55 3.16 -4.34 1.83
C GLY A 55 3.33 -2.82 1.92
N ALA A 56 3.33 -2.12 0.79
CA ALA A 56 3.47 -0.66 0.72
C ALA A 56 4.74 -0.12 1.39
N VAL A 57 5.88 -0.81 1.21
CA VAL A 57 7.18 -0.24 1.60
C VAL A 57 7.42 1.05 0.80
N ILE A 58 7.58 2.16 1.51
CA ILE A 58 7.82 3.47 0.87
C ILE A 58 9.24 3.47 0.31
N GLN A 59 9.39 3.85 -0.96
CA GLN A 59 10.70 3.97 -1.59
C GLN A 59 11.06 5.44 -1.73
N GLU A 60 12.26 5.83 -1.30
CA GLU A 60 12.71 7.24 -1.31
C GLU A 60 12.50 7.92 -2.66
N ARG A 61 12.79 7.21 -3.76
CA ARG A 61 12.61 7.72 -5.13
C ARG A 61 11.18 8.15 -5.46
N GLU A 62 10.17 7.51 -4.86
CA GLU A 62 8.76 7.82 -5.12
C GLU A 62 8.42 9.22 -4.60
N LEU A 63 9.05 9.65 -3.50
CA LEU A 63 8.92 11.00 -2.97
C LEU A 63 9.85 11.98 -3.70
N GLN A 64 11.07 11.56 -4.02
CA GLN A 64 12.04 12.43 -4.71
C GLN A 64 11.52 12.92 -6.06
N ILE A 65 10.81 12.07 -6.82
CA ILE A 65 10.19 12.46 -8.10
C ILE A 65 9.27 13.69 -7.93
N TRP A 66 8.48 13.72 -6.86
CA TRP A 66 7.58 14.85 -6.58
C TRP A 66 8.32 16.08 -6.09
N ILE A 67 9.33 15.91 -5.22
CA ILE A 67 10.18 17.03 -4.78
C ILE A 67 10.83 17.68 -6.00
N ASP A 68 11.42 16.91 -6.90
CA ASP A 68 12.08 17.41 -8.09
C ASP A 68 11.09 18.10 -9.03
N TRP A 69 9.89 17.55 -9.20
CA TRP A 69 8.84 18.17 -10.02
C TRP A 69 8.40 19.52 -9.44
N LEU A 70 8.14 19.59 -8.13
CA LEU A 70 7.73 20.82 -7.47
C LEU A 70 8.83 21.89 -7.47
N VAL A 71 10.10 21.49 -7.33
CA VAL A 71 11.24 22.42 -7.46
C VAL A 71 11.32 22.97 -8.88
N ARG A 72 11.20 22.12 -9.91
CA ARG A 72 11.21 22.57 -11.31
C ARG A 72 10.07 23.53 -11.63
N ASN A 73 8.91 23.36 -11.00
CA ASN A 73 7.75 24.25 -11.16
C ASN A 73 7.84 25.54 -10.33
N GLY A 74 8.88 25.71 -9.49
CA GLY A 74 9.01 26.86 -8.61
C GLY A 74 8.07 26.84 -7.40
N GLU A 75 7.41 25.70 -7.12
CA GLU A 75 6.50 25.54 -5.99
C GLU A 75 7.24 25.18 -4.69
N LEU A 76 8.41 24.56 -4.80
CA LEU A 76 9.30 24.28 -3.67
C LEU A 76 10.68 24.93 -3.86
N PRO A 77 11.27 25.49 -2.79
CA PRO A 77 12.66 25.94 -2.83
C PRO A 77 13.60 24.73 -2.93
N ALA A 78 14.57 24.81 -3.84
CA ALA A 78 15.57 23.78 -4.03
C ALA A 78 16.36 23.49 -2.74
N GLY A 79 16.61 22.22 -2.45
CA GLY A 79 17.41 21.77 -1.31
C GLY A 79 16.76 21.86 0.07
N LYS A 80 15.51 22.38 0.19
CA LYS A 80 14.83 22.51 1.49
C LYS A 80 14.35 21.17 2.06
N PHE A 81 14.02 20.21 1.21
CA PHE A 81 13.46 18.92 1.62
C PHE A 81 14.31 17.79 1.08
N ALA A 82 14.65 16.82 1.93
CA ALA A 82 15.20 15.54 1.52
C ALA A 82 14.14 14.46 1.70
N ALA A 83 13.94 13.62 0.68
CA ALA A 83 12.88 12.60 0.68
C ALA A 83 12.95 11.68 1.91
N LYS A 84 14.15 11.23 2.31
CA LYS A 84 14.38 10.40 3.50
C LYS A 84 13.87 10.98 4.82
N ASP A 85 13.73 12.31 4.93
CA ASP A 85 13.27 12.96 6.15
C ASP A 85 11.73 13.00 6.23
N LEU A 86 11.03 12.67 5.14
CA LEU A 86 9.57 12.73 5.03
C LEU A 86 8.86 11.41 5.36
N TYR A 87 9.59 10.31 5.49
CA TYR A 87 8.99 9.00 5.72
C TYR A 87 9.82 8.13 6.67
N THR A 88 9.19 7.06 7.17
CA THR A 88 9.90 5.99 7.84
C THR A 88 9.24 4.66 7.56
N ASN A 89 10.06 3.63 7.34
CA ASN A 89 9.60 2.25 7.19
C ASN A 89 9.81 1.40 8.45
N LYS A 90 10.24 2.00 9.57
CA LYS A 90 10.64 1.25 10.78
C LYS A 90 9.58 0.27 11.31
N PHE A 91 8.30 0.54 11.05
CA PHE A 91 7.19 -0.28 11.50
C PHE A 91 6.61 -1.18 10.40
N ASN A 92 7.06 -1.05 9.16
CA ASN A 92 6.59 -1.89 8.06
C ASN A 92 7.30 -3.25 8.12
N PRO A 93 6.56 -4.37 8.26
CA PRO A 93 7.17 -5.68 8.46
C PRO A 93 7.98 -6.16 7.23
N TYR A 94 7.67 -5.66 6.04
CA TYR A 94 8.39 -5.98 4.79
C TYR A 94 9.65 -5.14 4.59
N ALA A 95 9.93 -4.20 5.49
CA ALA A 95 11.12 -3.34 5.43
C ALA A 95 12.00 -3.42 6.70
N ASN A 96 11.45 -3.88 7.82
CA ASN A 96 12.19 -4.00 9.08
C ASN A 96 12.76 -5.41 9.33
N GLY A 97 12.73 -6.28 8.32
CA GLY A 97 13.26 -7.65 8.37
C GLY A 97 12.34 -8.69 9.00
N LYS A 98 11.12 -8.32 9.42
CA LYS A 98 10.17 -9.27 9.99
C LYS A 98 9.61 -10.25 8.95
N TYR A 99 9.24 -9.75 7.76
CA TYR A 99 8.69 -10.55 6.67
C TYR A 99 9.54 -10.39 5.41
N PRO A 100 9.84 -11.50 4.69
CA PRO A 100 10.41 -11.43 3.35
C PRO A 100 9.52 -10.65 2.37
N ALA A 101 10.10 -9.97 1.39
CA ALA A 101 9.34 -9.16 0.42
C ALA A 101 8.40 -10.02 -0.46
N ASP A 102 8.74 -11.29 -0.67
CA ASP A 102 7.98 -12.26 -1.44
C ASP A 102 6.96 -13.03 -0.58
N SER A 103 6.96 -12.90 0.75
CA SER A 103 6.05 -13.65 1.63
C SER A 103 4.59 -13.15 1.53
N GLY A 104 3.68 -13.94 2.08
CA GLY A 104 2.28 -13.57 2.29
C GLY A 104 2.05 -12.62 3.47
N PRO A 105 0.79 -12.20 3.70
CA PRO A 105 0.37 -11.26 4.75
C PRO A 105 0.61 -11.72 6.19
N ALA A 106 1.01 -12.95 6.45
CA ALA A 106 1.41 -13.46 7.76
C ALA A 106 2.89 -13.90 7.79
N GLY A 107 3.68 -13.60 6.75
CA GLY A 107 5.08 -14.05 6.63
C GLY A 107 5.22 -15.47 6.08
N GLU A 108 4.12 -16.07 5.63
CA GLU A 108 4.08 -17.41 5.05
C GLU A 108 4.66 -17.44 3.63
N VAL A 109 5.19 -18.60 3.24
CA VAL A 109 5.60 -18.84 1.86
C VAL A 109 4.35 -18.90 0.99
N VAL A 110 4.34 -18.11 -0.08
CA VAL A 110 3.28 -18.12 -1.09
C VAL A 110 3.82 -18.77 -2.35
N ALA A 111 3.01 -19.61 -3.00
CA ALA A 111 3.39 -20.17 -4.29
C ALA A 111 3.62 -19.04 -5.29
N ALA A 112 4.68 -19.14 -6.08
CA ALA A 112 4.89 -18.22 -7.20
C ALA A 112 3.68 -18.31 -8.15
N LYS A 113 3.14 -17.15 -8.53
CA LYS A 113 2.16 -17.04 -9.60
C LYS A 113 2.83 -17.19 -10.95
#